data_AF-A0A7W1SPI6-F1
#
_entry.id   AF-A0A7W1SPI6-F1
#
_cell.length_a   1.000
_cell.length_b   1.000
_cell.length_c   1.000
_cell.angle_alpha   90.00
_cell.angle_beta   90.00
_cell.angle_gamma   90.00
#
_symmetry.space_group_name_H-M   'P 1'
#
loop_
_entity.id
_entity.type
_entity.pdbx_description
1 polymer ?
#
loop_
_entity_poly.entity_id
_entity_poly.type
_entity_poly.pdbx_seq_one_letter_code
_entity_poly.pdbx_strand_id
1 'polypeptide(L)'
;MAEMVVERKLFPWNGHGVRNSNDKYLGDILANFKRGAGDNMGVAGRLNDNADITAPVYSYWPNDYGLYNMAGNVSEWVMDVYRPLSHDDKSDFRPFRGNVYQTQLRDAQGDIEQKDTLGRIQWRDVDLEKDNLSERRNYRQADNINVLDGDVRSSIYYGEGDESERGNKLMYEFGVTSMITDQARVYKGGSWKDRAYWMNPGTRRYLDERQATDYLGFRCAMIRVGSPVGLGTKRR
;
A
#
# COMPACT_ATOMS: atom_id res chain seq x y z
N MET A 1 -24.81 -14.69 -12.12
CA MET A 1 -23.50 -14.38 -11.51
C MET A 1 -23.25 -15.40 -10.43
N ALA A 2 -22.39 -16.38 -10.68
CA ALA A 2 -21.95 -17.29 -9.63
C ALA A 2 -20.78 -16.61 -8.91
N GLU A 3 -21.00 -16.25 -7.65
CA GLU A 3 -19.96 -15.84 -6.72
C GLU A 3 -18.90 -16.98 -6.67
N MET A 4 -17.64 -16.69 -6.99
CA MET A 4 -16.53 -17.65 -6.90
C MET A 4 -16.18 -17.97 -5.44
N VAL A 5 -17.12 -18.59 -4.69
CA VAL A 5 -16.89 -19.07 -3.32
C VAL A 5 -16.27 -20.48 -3.31
N VAL A 6 -16.25 -21.15 -4.48
CA VAL A 6 -15.84 -22.57 -4.60
C VAL A 6 -14.34 -22.77 -4.34
N GLU A 7 -13.47 -21.85 -4.79
CA GLU A 7 -12.02 -22.07 -4.79
C GLU A 7 -11.31 -21.67 -3.49
N ARG A 8 -12.01 -20.99 -2.55
CA ARG A 8 -11.49 -20.52 -1.25
C ARG A 8 -10.01 -20.09 -1.32
N LYS A 9 -9.70 -19.12 -2.19
CA LYS A 9 -8.33 -18.62 -2.38
C LYS A 9 -7.89 -17.82 -1.16
N LEU A 10 -6.87 -18.32 -0.45
CA LEU A 10 -6.23 -17.58 0.65
C LEU A 10 -5.02 -16.77 0.15
N PHE A 11 -4.38 -17.26 -0.89
CA PHE A 11 -3.17 -16.71 -1.49
C PHE A 11 -3.46 -16.25 -2.93
N PRO A 12 -2.50 -15.58 -3.61
CA PRO A 12 -2.66 -15.14 -5.01
C PRO A 12 -2.80 -16.28 -6.06
N TRP A 13 -2.98 -17.52 -5.65
CA TRP A 13 -3.14 -18.70 -6.51
C TRP A 13 -4.34 -19.55 -6.05
N ASN A 14 -4.68 -20.55 -6.85
CA ASN A 14 -5.83 -21.41 -6.58
C ASN A 14 -5.60 -22.35 -5.39
N GLY A 15 -6.61 -22.46 -4.53
CA GLY A 15 -6.58 -23.30 -3.34
C GLY A 15 -6.13 -22.56 -2.07
N HIS A 16 -5.92 -23.35 -1.01
CA HIS A 16 -5.65 -22.85 0.34
C HIS A 16 -4.21 -23.13 0.82
N GLY A 17 -3.47 -23.98 0.10
CA GLY A 17 -2.11 -24.39 0.46
C GLY A 17 -1.05 -23.53 -0.20
N VAL A 18 0.17 -23.58 0.33
CA VAL A 18 1.37 -22.93 -0.24
C VAL A 18 2.15 -23.82 -1.22
N ARG A 19 1.66 -25.05 -1.43
CA ARG A 19 2.26 -26.05 -2.29
C ARG A 19 1.43 -26.23 -3.55
N ASN A 20 2.10 -26.51 -4.64
CA ASN A 20 1.47 -26.80 -5.92
C ASN A 20 0.77 -28.17 -5.86
N SER A 21 -0.48 -28.20 -6.30
CA SER A 21 -1.32 -29.41 -6.36
C SER A 21 -1.27 -30.12 -7.71
N ASN A 22 -0.62 -29.54 -8.72
CA ASN A 22 -0.47 -30.15 -10.03
C ASN A 22 0.51 -31.33 -9.95
N ASP A 23 0.10 -32.50 -10.43
CA ASP A 23 0.90 -33.74 -10.41
C ASP A 23 2.35 -33.56 -10.86
N LYS A 24 2.59 -32.73 -11.89
CA LYS A 24 3.94 -32.49 -12.41
C LYS A 24 4.85 -31.74 -11.43
N TYR A 25 4.27 -30.87 -10.60
CA TYR A 25 4.98 -29.98 -9.66
C TYR A 25 4.55 -30.26 -8.23
N LEU A 26 4.02 -31.45 -7.97
CA LEU A 26 3.30 -31.75 -6.74
C LEU A 26 4.21 -31.54 -5.53
N GLY A 27 3.75 -30.70 -4.59
CA GLY A 27 4.48 -30.41 -3.37
C GLY A 27 5.52 -29.28 -3.48
N ASP A 28 5.85 -28.79 -4.67
CA ASP A 28 6.74 -27.64 -4.83
C ASP A 28 6.10 -26.39 -4.21
N ILE A 29 6.91 -25.55 -3.56
CA ILE A 29 6.40 -24.31 -2.94
C ILE A 29 6.18 -23.24 -4.02
N LEU A 30 5.06 -22.52 -3.91
CA LEU A 30 4.62 -21.52 -4.89
C LEU A 30 5.18 -20.10 -4.65
N ALA A 31 5.90 -19.89 -3.55
CA ALA A 31 6.40 -18.59 -3.11
C ALA A 31 7.66 -18.72 -2.27
N ASN A 32 8.44 -17.64 -2.19
CA ASN A 32 9.60 -17.52 -1.31
C ASN A 32 9.21 -16.97 0.06
N PHE A 33 9.27 -17.78 1.12
CA PHE A 33 8.87 -17.34 2.46
C PHE A 33 9.45 -18.23 3.57
N LYS A 34 9.47 -17.70 4.78
CA LYS A 34 9.94 -18.43 5.96
C LYS A 34 8.92 -19.45 6.46
N ARG A 35 9.30 -20.72 6.48
CA ARG A 35 8.41 -21.82 6.86
C ARG A 35 8.31 -22.02 8.37
N GLY A 36 9.42 -21.83 9.08
CA GLY A 36 9.51 -22.10 10.51
C GLY A 36 10.69 -21.40 11.18
N ALA A 37 10.83 -21.59 12.49
CA ALA A 37 12.03 -21.14 13.19
C ALA A 37 13.25 -21.93 12.68
N GLY A 38 14.24 -21.25 12.11
CA GLY A 38 15.42 -21.87 11.52
C GLY A 38 15.22 -22.52 10.14
N ASP A 39 13.98 -22.61 9.64
CA ASP A 39 13.66 -23.18 8.33
C ASP A 39 13.35 -22.06 7.33
N ASN A 40 14.42 -21.61 6.65
CA ASN A 40 14.37 -20.60 5.58
C ASN A 40 14.58 -21.20 4.17
N MET A 41 14.85 -22.50 4.07
CA MET A 41 15.31 -23.14 2.82
C MET A 41 14.82 -24.58 2.63
N GLY A 42 14.12 -25.16 3.62
CA GLY A 42 13.75 -26.57 3.62
C GLY A 42 14.87 -27.52 4.05
N VAL A 43 14.77 -28.77 3.58
CA VAL A 43 15.69 -29.86 3.93
C VAL A 43 16.90 -29.83 2.99
N ALA A 44 18.09 -30.16 3.51
CA ALA A 44 19.33 -30.18 2.72
C ALA A 44 19.20 -31.04 1.44
N GLY A 45 19.74 -30.54 0.33
CA GLY A 45 19.79 -31.23 -0.97
C GLY A 45 18.85 -30.68 -2.04
N ARG A 46 17.71 -30.09 -1.66
CA ARG A 46 16.83 -29.35 -2.57
C ARG A 46 16.10 -28.25 -1.82
N LEU A 47 16.33 -27.00 -2.22
CA LEU A 47 15.58 -25.86 -1.71
C LEU A 47 14.10 -26.06 -2.05
N ASN A 48 13.23 -26.04 -1.04
CA ASN A 48 11.79 -26.30 -1.25
C ASN A 48 11.08 -25.15 -1.97
N ASP A 49 11.59 -23.93 -1.81
CA ASP A 49 11.15 -22.67 -2.42
C ASP A 49 12.20 -22.09 -3.39
N ASN A 50 13.32 -22.78 -3.62
CA ASN A 50 14.32 -22.45 -4.63
C ASN A 50 15.10 -21.12 -4.43
N ALA A 51 15.10 -20.55 -3.23
CA ALA A 51 15.90 -19.38 -2.88
C ALA A 51 16.17 -19.30 -1.37
N ASP A 52 17.29 -18.69 -0.98
CA ASP A 52 17.72 -18.50 0.42
C ASP A 52 17.27 -17.15 1.00
N ILE A 53 17.30 -16.11 0.17
CA ILE A 53 16.81 -14.76 0.47
C ILE A 53 15.85 -14.30 -0.62
N THR A 54 16.19 -13.35 -1.48
CA THR A 54 15.35 -12.96 -2.61
C THR A 54 15.56 -13.89 -3.80
N ALA A 55 14.49 -14.11 -4.55
CA ALA A 55 14.52 -14.79 -5.83
C ALA A 55 14.32 -13.79 -6.98
N PRO A 56 14.76 -14.13 -8.21
CA PRO A 56 14.40 -13.37 -9.40
C PRO A 56 12.89 -13.10 -9.53
N VAL A 57 12.52 -11.95 -10.10
CA VAL A 57 11.13 -11.45 -10.10
C VAL A 57 10.12 -12.31 -10.88
N TYR A 58 10.60 -13.27 -11.67
CA TYR A 58 9.79 -14.21 -12.47
C TYR A 58 9.98 -15.68 -12.05
N SER A 59 10.56 -15.93 -10.87
CA SER A 59 10.89 -17.29 -10.42
C SER A 59 9.69 -18.16 -10.03
N TYR A 60 8.56 -17.55 -9.67
CA TYR A 60 7.36 -18.26 -9.24
C TYR A 60 6.22 -18.09 -10.23
N TRP A 61 5.14 -18.84 -10.04
CA TRP A 61 3.98 -18.79 -10.94
C TRP A 61 3.25 -17.45 -10.84
N PRO A 62 2.82 -16.87 -11.98
CA PRO A 62 1.97 -15.70 -11.96
C PRO A 62 0.58 -16.06 -11.43
N ASN A 63 -0.10 -15.09 -10.83
CA ASN A 63 -1.54 -15.19 -10.57
C ASN A 63 -2.36 -15.04 -11.86
N ASP A 64 -3.69 -15.14 -11.73
CA ASP A 64 -4.64 -15.01 -12.86
C ASP A 64 -4.55 -13.65 -13.60
N TYR A 65 -3.91 -12.65 -13.00
CA TYR A 65 -3.65 -11.33 -13.60
C TYR A 65 -2.27 -11.20 -14.25
N GLY A 66 -1.48 -12.28 -14.30
CA GLY A 66 -0.11 -12.25 -14.81
C GLY A 66 0.89 -11.59 -13.85
N LEU A 67 0.53 -11.38 -12.58
CA LEU A 67 1.40 -10.76 -11.60
C LEU A 67 2.22 -11.82 -10.87
N TYR A 68 3.53 -11.58 -10.83
CA TYR A 68 4.50 -12.44 -10.16
C TYR A 68 4.81 -11.91 -8.76
N ASN A 69 5.19 -12.84 -7.87
CA ASN A 69 5.68 -12.56 -6.51
C ASN A 69 4.74 -11.66 -5.69
N MET A 70 3.42 -11.81 -5.89
CA MET A 70 2.40 -11.12 -5.09
C MET A 70 2.33 -11.66 -3.65
N ALA A 71 2.91 -12.83 -3.42
CA ALA A 71 3.06 -13.47 -2.13
C ALA A 71 4.52 -13.95 -2.00
N GLY A 72 5.19 -13.51 -0.94
CA GLY A 72 6.58 -13.83 -0.66
C GLY A 72 7.58 -12.98 -1.45
N ASN A 73 8.83 -13.43 -1.48
CA ASN A 73 9.99 -12.70 -2.00
C ASN A 73 10.26 -11.43 -1.19
N VAL A 74 9.63 -10.31 -1.53
CA VAL A 74 9.73 -9.07 -0.74
C VAL A 74 8.32 -8.57 -0.47
N SER A 75 8.14 -8.01 0.72
CA SER A 75 6.97 -7.19 0.97
C SER A 75 7.06 -5.92 0.13
N GLU A 76 5.94 -5.29 -0.13
CA GLU A 76 5.88 -4.15 -1.03
C GLU A 76 5.15 -2.99 -0.38
N TRP A 77 5.77 -1.81 -0.47
CA TRP A 77 5.16 -0.56 -0.07
C TRP A 77 3.87 -0.29 -0.84
N VAL A 78 2.89 0.24 -0.10
CA VAL A 78 1.62 0.74 -0.60
C VAL A 78 1.53 2.22 -0.21
N MET A 79 0.92 3.02 -1.07
CA MET A 79 0.83 4.47 -0.87
C MET A 79 0.00 4.85 0.36
N ASP A 80 -0.94 3.99 0.77
CA ASP A 80 -1.86 4.22 1.87
C ASP A 80 -1.15 4.45 3.22
N VAL A 81 -1.62 5.45 3.96
CA VAL A 81 -1.27 5.64 5.37
C VAL A 81 -1.98 4.59 6.21
N TYR A 82 -1.23 3.96 7.12
CA TYR A 82 -1.76 2.92 7.98
C TYR A 82 -2.63 3.51 9.09
N ARG A 83 -3.85 2.98 9.20
CA ARG A 83 -4.74 3.18 10.34
C ARG A 83 -5.43 1.89 10.76
N PRO A 84 -5.59 1.59 12.05
CA PRO A 84 -6.33 0.42 12.52
C PRO A 84 -7.75 0.36 11.95
N LEU A 85 -8.48 1.48 11.95
CA LEU A 85 -9.87 1.54 11.52
C LEU A 85 -10.04 1.75 10.01
N SER A 86 -8.95 1.70 9.21
CA SER A 86 -9.07 1.95 7.78
C SER A 86 -10.11 1.07 7.11
N HIS A 87 -10.38 -0.17 7.56
CA HIS A 87 -11.36 -1.07 6.91
C HIS A 87 -12.82 -0.67 7.14
N ASP A 88 -13.10 0.00 8.24
CA ASP A 88 -14.46 0.39 8.61
C ASP A 88 -14.84 1.75 8.01
N ASP A 89 -13.83 2.58 7.73
CA ASP A 89 -13.99 3.94 7.23
C ASP A 89 -13.37 4.10 5.83
N LYS A 90 -14.07 3.55 4.82
CA LYS A 90 -13.69 3.60 3.41
C LYS A 90 -14.84 4.08 2.53
N SER A 91 -14.50 4.81 1.48
CA SER A 91 -15.39 5.04 0.35
C SER A 91 -15.57 3.74 -0.46
N ASP A 92 -16.76 3.55 -1.03
CA ASP A 92 -17.09 2.40 -1.88
C ASP A 92 -16.24 2.32 -3.16
N PHE A 93 -15.83 3.48 -3.70
CA PHE A 93 -15.10 3.54 -4.96
C PHE A 93 -13.64 3.93 -4.75
N ARG A 94 -12.74 2.95 -4.91
CA ARG A 94 -11.27 3.12 -4.85
C ARG A 94 -10.82 3.91 -3.60
N PRO A 95 -11.11 3.40 -2.40
CA PRO A 95 -10.70 4.07 -1.17
C PRO A 95 -9.16 4.17 -1.11
N PHE A 96 -8.67 5.36 -0.79
CA PHE A 96 -7.26 5.65 -0.57
C PHE A 96 -7.14 6.59 0.62
N ARG A 97 -6.23 6.27 1.55
CA ARG A 97 -5.94 7.09 2.74
C ARG A 97 -4.54 7.68 2.66
N GLY A 98 -4.40 8.97 2.95
CA GLY A 98 -3.15 9.71 2.72
C GLY A 98 -3.27 10.74 1.59
N ASN A 99 -4.48 11.23 1.31
CA ASN A 99 -4.70 12.26 0.30
C ASN A 99 -4.10 13.59 0.77
N VAL A 100 -3.11 14.08 0.02
CA VAL A 100 -2.64 15.46 0.09
C VAL A 100 -2.88 16.07 -1.27
N TYR A 101 -3.73 17.08 -1.34
CA TYR A 101 -4.03 17.76 -2.59
C TYR A 101 -2.97 18.82 -2.85
N GLN A 102 -2.24 18.64 -3.96
CA GLN A 102 -1.17 19.53 -4.38
C GLN A 102 -1.48 20.16 -5.74
N THR A 103 -1.00 21.39 -5.92
CA THR A 103 -1.09 22.15 -7.16
C THR A 103 0.31 22.59 -7.60
N GLN A 104 0.47 22.88 -8.88
CA GLN A 104 1.75 23.33 -9.42
C GLN A 104 2.09 24.69 -8.80
N LEU A 105 3.36 24.86 -8.43
CA LEU A 105 3.84 26.17 -8.03
C LEU A 105 3.79 27.09 -9.25
N ARG A 106 3.20 28.27 -9.07
CA ARG A 106 3.03 29.28 -10.12
C ARG A 106 3.71 30.57 -9.70
N ASP A 107 4.23 31.29 -10.69
CA ASP A 107 4.83 32.61 -10.50
C ASP A 107 3.74 33.69 -10.31
N ALA A 108 4.17 34.95 -10.13
CA ALA A 108 3.25 36.09 -9.94
C ALA A 108 2.39 36.39 -11.18
N GLN A 109 2.77 35.87 -12.35
CA GLN A 109 2.09 36.02 -13.63
C GLN A 109 1.10 34.87 -13.88
N GLY A 110 1.13 33.81 -13.06
CA GLY A 110 0.26 32.66 -13.13
C GLY A 110 0.81 31.51 -13.98
N ASP A 111 2.02 31.64 -14.51
CA ASP A 111 2.72 30.59 -15.26
C ASP A 111 3.37 29.58 -14.30
N ILE A 112 3.68 28.38 -14.81
CA ILE A 112 4.35 27.35 -13.99
C ILE A 112 5.73 27.86 -13.63
N GLU A 113 6.04 27.87 -12.33
CA GLU A 113 7.32 28.30 -11.79
C GLU A 113 8.49 27.50 -12.41
N GLN A 114 9.69 28.09 -12.41
CA GLN A 114 10.85 27.41 -12.95
C GLN A 114 11.04 26.03 -12.31
N LYS A 115 11.41 25.06 -13.16
CA LYS A 115 11.73 23.71 -12.73
C LYS A 115 12.87 23.74 -11.71
N ASP A 116 12.87 22.76 -10.82
CA ASP A 116 13.98 22.61 -9.88
C ASP A 116 15.30 22.28 -10.61
N THR A 117 16.41 22.23 -9.87
CA THR A 117 17.74 21.90 -10.38
C THR A 117 17.80 20.52 -11.07
N LEU A 118 16.80 19.66 -10.84
CA LEU A 118 16.66 18.31 -11.40
C LEU A 118 15.66 18.26 -12.57
N GLY A 119 15.15 19.41 -13.03
CA GLY A 119 14.21 19.52 -14.15
C GLY A 119 12.77 19.11 -13.84
N ARG A 120 12.40 19.00 -12.56
CA ARG A 120 11.08 18.59 -12.10
C ARG A 120 10.19 19.82 -11.88
N ILE A 121 8.89 19.63 -12.10
CA ILE A 121 7.89 20.65 -11.78
C ILE A 121 7.78 20.75 -10.25
N GLN A 122 7.80 21.98 -9.73
CA GLN A 122 7.59 22.24 -8.32
C GLN A 122 6.09 22.21 -7.98
N TRP A 123 5.76 21.60 -6.85
CA TRP A 123 4.39 21.46 -6.35
C TRP A 123 4.29 22.10 -4.97
N ARG A 124 3.13 22.66 -4.66
CA ARG A 124 2.76 23.14 -3.33
C ARG A 124 1.42 22.57 -2.91
N ASP A 125 1.18 22.53 -1.61
CA ASP A 125 -0.15 22.18 -1.12
C ASP A 125 -1.17 23.23 -1.57
N VAL A 126 -2.37 22.72 -1.84
CA VAL A 126 -3.49 23.56 -2.26
C VAL A 126 -3.91 24.48 -1.12
N ASP A 127 -4.15 25.73 -1.45
CA ASP A 127 -4.58 26.76 -0.52
C ASP A 127 -5.99 27.22 -0.90
N LEU A 128 -6.90 27.26 0.07
CA LEU A 128 -8.32 27.52 -0.18
C LEU A 128 -8.57 28.90 -0.80
N GLU A 129 -7.83 29.90 -0.33
CA GLU A 129 -7.99 31.29 -0.76
C GLU A 129 -7.27 31.52 -2.08
N LYS A 130 -6.00 31.09 -2.18
CA LYS A 130 -5.18 31.32 -3.38
C LYS A 130 -5.67 30.53 -4.59
N ASP A 131 -6.25 29.35 -4.39
CA ASP A 131 -6.68 28.48 -5.48
C ASP A 131 -8.19 28.60 -5.78
N ASN A 132 -8.88 29.61 -5.23
CA ASN A 132 -10.31 29.86 -5.43
C ASN A 132 -11.20 28.66 -5.09
N LEU A 133 -10.89 27.98 -3.99
CA LEU A 133 -11.60 26.77 -3.54
C LEU A 133 -12.50 27.01 -2.33
N SER A 134 -12.42 28.17 -1.70
CA SER A 134 -13.25 28.55 -0.54
C SER A 134 -14.76 28.45 -0.82
N GLU A 135 -15.19 28.73 -2.05
CA GLU A 135 -16.60 28.67 -2.45
C GLU A 135 -17.06 27.24 -2.83
N ARG A 136 -16.13 26.29 -2.99
CA ARG A 136 -16.49 24.92 -3.37
C ARG A 136 -17.06 24.17 -2.18
N ARG A 137 -18.32 23.73 -2.30
CA ARG A 137 -19.01 22.97 -1.24
C ARG A 137 -18.32 21.67 -0.83
N ASN A 138 -17.56 21.06 -1.74
CA ASN A 138 -16.95 19.74 -1.56
C ASN A 138 -15.46 19.77 -1.21
N TYR A 139 -14.87 20.94 -0.96
CA TYR A 139 -13.46 21.06 -0.64
C TYR A 139 -13.26 21.91 0.62
N ARG A 140 -12.56 21.37 1.62
CA ARG A 140 -12.41 22.04 2.94
C ARG A 140 -10.97 22.15 3.42
N GLN A 141 -10.10 21.22 3.04
CA GLN A 141 -8.70 21.21 3.45
C GLN A 141 -7.88 20.42 2.43
N ALA A 142 -6.60 20.78 2.28
CA ALA A 142 -5.70 20.13 1.34
C ALA A 142 -5.07 18.86 1.90
N ASP A 143 -4.63 18.90 3.16
CA ASP A 143 -4.14 17.72 3.86
C ASP A 143 -5.33 16.94 4.44
N ASN A 144 -5.54 15.72 3.93
CA ASN A 144 -6.55 14.79 4.40
C ASN A 144 -5.93 13.45 4.81
N ILE A 145 -4.68 13.44 5.28
CA ILE A 145 -3.98 12.21 5.64
C ILE A 145 -4.68 11.47 6.80
N ASN A 146 -5.06 12.20 7.85
CA ASN A 146 -5.52 11.65 9.12
C ASN A 146 -7.01 11.86 9.40
N VAL A 147 -7.78 12.23 8.36
CA VAL A 147 -9.22 12.47 8.45
C VAL A 147 -9.94 11.26 9.05
N LEU A 148 -10.83 11.51 10.01
CA LEU A 148 -11.66 10.53 10.72
C LEU A 148 -10.90 9.53 11.62
N ASP A 149 -9.57 9.45 11.51
CA ASP A 149 -8.73 8.59 12.34
C ASP A 149 -7.32 9.20 12.44
N GLY A 150 -7.11 10.01 13.47
CA GLY A 150 -5.85 10.71 13.77
C GLY A 150 -5.96 12.23 13.81
N ASP A 151 -7.02 12.82 13.27
CA ASP A 151 -7.29 14.26 13.40
C ASP A 151 -7.78 14.64 14.82
N VAL A 152 -7.75 15.93 15.13
CA VAL A 152 -8.18 16.44 16.46
C VAL A 152 -9.62 16.05 16.77
N ARG A 153 -10.49 15.97 15.75
CA ARG A 153 -11.91 15.62 15.89
C ARG A 153 -12.15 14.16 16.24
N SER A 154 -11.30 13.25 15.76
CA SER A 154 -11.33 11.83 16.16
C SER A 154 -10.49 11.53 17.40
N SER A 155 -9.73 12.50 17.93
CA SER A 155 -8.87 12.31 19.11
C SER A 155 -9.63 12.11 20.42
N ILE A 156 -9.04 11.36 21.35
CA ILE A 156 -9.56 11.19 22.73
C ILE A 156 -9.58 12.50 23.53
N TYR A 157 -8.87 13.53 23.09
CA TYR A 157 -8.81 14.86 23.72
C TYR A 157 -9.77 15.86 23.07
N TYR A 158 -10.72 15.38 22.25
CA TYR A 158 -11.71 16.24 21.61
C TYR A 158 -12.51 17.01 22.67
N GLY A 159 -12.36 18.35 22.68
CA GLY A 159 -13.03 19.26 23.60
C GLY A 159 -12.19 19.73 24.80
N GLU A 160 -10.95 19.26 24.99
CA GLU A 160 -10.09 19.63 26.13
C GLU A 160 -8.91 20.56 25.78
N GLY A 161 -8.96 21.86 26.09
CA GLY A 161 -7.85 22.80 25.89
C GLY A 161 -7.72 23.42 24.49
N ASP A 162 -6.66 24.23 24.28
CA ASP A 162 -6.38 24.96 23.03
C ASP A 162 -5.92 24.00 21.92
N GLU A 163 -6.52 24.08 20.73
CA GLU A 163 -6.25 23.16 19.61
C GLU A 163 -4.78 23.21 19.15
N SER A 164 -4.12 24.35 19.35
CA SER A 164 -2.73 24.61 18.93
C SER A 164 -1.67 23.81 19.71
N GLU A 165 -1.94 23.41 20.96
CA GLU A 165 -1.01 22.61 21.77
C GLU A 165 -1.13 21.09 21.55
N ARG A 166 -2.15 20.65 20.79
CA ARG A 166 -2.46 19.22 20.61
C ARG A 166 -1.68 18.54 19.49
N GLY A 167 -0.81 19.27 18.77
CA GLY A 167 -0.09 18.80 17.58
C GLY A 167 0.77 17.53 17.72
N ASN A 168 1.02 17.07 18.95
CA ASN A 168 1.74 15.82 19.24
C ASN A 168 0.95 14.82 20.13
N LYS A 169 -0.29 15.13 20.54
CA LYS A 169 -1.17 14.28 21.36
C LYS A 169 -2.44 13.90 20.60
N LEU A 170 -2.26 13.47 19.36
CA LEU A 170 -3.36 12.97 18.54
C LEU A 170 -3.65 11.50 18.92
N MET A 171 -4.68 10.87 18.33
CA MET A 171 -5.13 9.50 18.65
C MET A 171 -4.01 8.47 18.91
N TYR A 172 -2.87 8.65 18.25
CA TYR A 172 -1.68 7.83 18.40
C TYR A 172 -0.51 8.68 18.92
N GLU A 173 -0.11 8.47 20.18
CA GLU A 173 1.06 9.13 20.75
C GLU A 173 2.32 8.34 20.37
N PHE A 174 3.09 8.88 19.41
CA PHE A 174 4.25 8.21 18.86
C PHE A 174 5.35 7.98 19.93
N GLY A 175 5.84 6.75 20.01
CA GLY A 175 6.93 6.38 20.93
C GLY A 175 6.51 6.18 22.39
N VAL A 176 5.25 6.50 22.74
CA VAL A 176 4.69 6.24 24.07
C VAL A 176 3.67 5.10 23.99
N THR A 177 2.62 5.27 23.19
CA THR A 177 1.51 4.31 23.10
C THR A 177 1.41 3.64 21.74
N SER A 178 1.98 4.24 20.69
CA SER A 178 1.84 3.74 19.32
C SER A 178 3.08 4.03 18.45
N MET A 179 3.23 3.25 17.38
CA MET A 179 4.17 3.52 16.28
C MET A 179 3.45 4.08 15.04
N ILE A 180 2.16 4.42 15.19
CA ILE A 180 1.32 4.91 14.10
C ILE A 180 1.43 6.42 14.03
N THR A 181 1.75 6.94 12.85
CA THR A 181 1.85 8.36 12.54
C THR A 181 1.27 8.63 11.15
N ASP A 182 1.26 9.89 10.72
CA ASP A 182 0.92 10.27 9.35
C ASP A 182 1.97 9.81 8.32
N GLN A 183 3.14 9.37 8.81
CA GLN A 183 4.25 8.84 8.02
C GLN A 183 4.29 7.30 8.00
N ALA A 184 3.43 6.62 8.78
CA ALA A 184 3.34 5.17 8.79
C ALA A 184 2.61 4.68 7.53
N ARG A 185 3.33 4.04 6.61
CA ARG A 185 2.77 3.53 5.35
C ARG A 185 2.49 2.04 5.42
N VAL A 186 1.50 1.60 4.66
CA VAL A 186 1.15 0.18 4.56
C VAL A 186 2.18 -0.54 3.69
N TYR A 187 2.52 -1.77 4.06
CA TYR A 187 3.18 -2.70 3.15
C TYR A 187 2.53 -4.10 3.21
N LYS A 188 2.64 -4.86 2.11
CA LYS A 188 1.90 -6.11 1.88
C LYS A 188 2.71 -7.17 1.14
N GLY A 189 2.17 -8.39 1.05
CA GLY A 189 2.69 -9.47 0.22
C GLY A 189 3.57 -10.49 0.97
N GLY A 190 4.09 -10.14 2.14
CA GLY A 190 5.03 -10.99 2.86
C GLY A 190 6.38 -11.06 2.13
N SER A 191 7.39 -11.66 2.74
CA SER A 191 8.75 -11.73 2.21
C SER A 191 9.39 -13.08 2.50
N TRP A 192 10.59 -13.29 1.97
CA TRP A 192 11.46 -14.43 2.29
C TRP A 192 11.68 -14.62 3.81
N LYS A 193 11.54 -13.55 4.60
CA LYS A 193 11.71 -13.57 6.07
C LYS A 193 10.41 -13.87 6.83
N ASP A 194 9.26 -13.79 6.15
CA ASP A 194 7.94 -13.82 6.77
C ASP A 194 7.28 -15.19 6.70
N ARG A 195 6.43 -15.48 7.69
CA ARG A 195 5.59 -16.67 7.67
C ARG A 195 4.44 -16.53 6.67
N ALA A 196 3.92 -17.68 6.24
CA ALA A 196 2.82 -17.77 5.28
C ALA A 196 1.61 -16.90 5.61
N TYR A 197 1.32 -16.63 6.88
CA TYR A 197 0.27 -15.70 7.28
C TYR A 197 0.36 -14.34 6.55
N TRP A 198 1.56 -13.77 6.45
CA TRP A 198 1.79 -12.46 5.83
C TRP A 198 1.74 -12.46 4.29
N MET A 199 1.71 -13.64 3.68
CA MET A 199 1.52 -13.78 2.23
C MET A 199 0.06 -13.64 1.80
N ASN A 200 -0.88 -13.63 2.75
CA ASN A 200 -2.28 -13.42 2.43
C ASN A 200 -2.51 -11.95 2.01
N PRO A 201 -3.11 -11.68 0.83
CA PRO A 201 -3.36 -10.32 0.33
C PRO A 201 -4.19 -9.42 1.26
N GLY A 202 -5.03 -10.03 2.11
CA GLY A 202 -5.83 -9.34 3.12
C GLY A 202 -5.01 -8.83 4.30
N THR A 203 -3.84 -9.43 4.58
CA THR A 203 -2.97 -8.96 5.67
C THR A 203 -2.27 -7.67 5.30
N ARG A 204 -1.99 -6.86 6.32
CA ARG A 204 -1.28 -5.59 6.19
C ARG A 204 -0.36 -5.41 7.37
N ARG A 205 0.77 -4.77 7.12
CA ARG A 205 1.66 -4.23 8.13
C ARG A 205 1.97 -2.79 7.79
N TYR A 206 2.70 -2.15 8.70
CA TYR A 206 3.13 -0.78 8.50
C TYR A 206 4.54 -0.58 9.01
N LEU A 207 5.19 0.38 8.39
CA LEU A 207 6.50 0.87 8.77
C LEU A 207 6.52 2.37 8.44
N ASP A 208 7.38 3.11 9.15
CA ASP A 208 7.61 4.51 8.81
C ASP A 208 8.21 4.62 7.40
N GLU A 209 7.68 5.53 6.58
CA GLU A 209 8.07 5.72 5.18
C GLU A 209 9.56 6.06 4.97
N ARG A 210 10.25 6.52 6.02
CA ARG A 210 11.68 6.86 5.99
C ARG A 210 12.59 5.65 6.25
N GLN A 211 12.02 4.53 6.65
CA GLN A 211 12.77 3.31 6.96
C GLN A 211 12.89 2.40 5.75
N ALA A 212 13.98 1.65 5.69
CA ALA A 212 14.23 0.64 4.66
C ALA A 212 14.66 -0.67 5.33
N THR A 213 14.24 -1.78 4.75
CA THR A 213 14.64 -3.13 5.19
C THR A 213 15.03 -4.00 4.00
N ASP A 214 15.77 -5.06 4.27
CA ASP A 214 16.25 -6.06 3.30
C ASP A 214 15.13 -6.93 2.69
N TYR A 215 13.92 -6.85 3.24
CA TYR A 215 12.77 -7.66 2.82
C TYR A 215 11.60 -6.81 2.30
N LEU A 216 11.80 -5.50 2.08
CA LEU A 216 10.78 -4.55 1.67
C LEU A 216 11.21 -3.83 0.37
N GLY A 217 10.43 -4.02 -0.68
CA GLY A 217 10.55 -3.36 -1.98
C GLY A 217 9.27 -2.61 -2.34
N PHE A 218 9.01 -2.47 -3.64
CA PHE A 218 7.81 -1.82 -4.16
C PHE A 218 7.52 -2.26 -5.60
N ARG A 219 6.29 -1.99 -6.05
CA ARG A 219 5.92 -2.05 -7.47
C ARG A 219 5.20 -0.77 -7.88
N CYS A 220 5.28 -0.45 -9.16
CA CYS A 220 4.60 0.71 -9.72
C CYS A 220 3.23 0.33 -10.25
N ALA A 221 2.25 1.22 -10.06
CA ALA A 221 0.92 1.12 -10.64
C ALA A 221 0.60 2.38 -11.42
N MET A 222 -0.22 2.25 -12.46
CA MET A 222 -0.67 3.36 -13.29
C MET A 222 -2.14 3.16 -13.63
N ILE A 223 -2.93 4.24 -13.57
CA ILE A 223 -4.38 4.19 -13.70
C ILE A 223 -4.86 3.74 -15.09
N ARG A 224 -4.28 4.27 -16.16
CA ARG A 224 -4.60 3.97 -17.56
C ARG A 224 -3.66 4.73 -18.48
N VAL A 225 -3.31 4.13 -19.61
CA VAL A 225 -2.79 4.87 -20.77
C VAL A 225 -3.89 4.98 -21.81
N GLY A 226 -4.31 6.21 -22.13
CA GLY A 226 -5.32 6.49 -23.16
C GLY A 226 -6.77 6.54 -22.67
N SER A 227 -7.67 7.06 -23.51
CA SER A 227 -9.09 7.25 -23.19
C SER A 227 -9.84 5.93 -22.99
N PRO A 228 -10.95 5.91 -22.23
CA PRO A 228 -11.86 4.76 -22.18
C PRO A 228 -12.22 4.31 -23.60
N VAL A 229 -12.00 3.04 -23.90
CA VAL A 229 -12.47 2.45 -25.16
C VAL A 229 -13.91 2.03 -24.94
N GLY A 230 -14.81 2.54 -25.77
CA GLY A 230 -16.21 2.13 -25.75
C GLY A 230 -16.34 0.64 -26.04
N LEU A 231 -17.43 0.04 -25.57
CA LEU A 231 -17.79 -1.33 -25.98
C LEU A 231 -17.89 -1.36 -27.52
N GLY A 232 -17.19 -2.30 -28.17
CA GLY A 232 -17.26 -2.51 -29.62
C GLY A 232 -16.10 -1.93 -30.46
N THR A 233 -15.19 -1.13 -29.89
CA THR A 233 -13.95 -0.77 -30.61
C THR A 233 -12.94 -1.92 -30.60
N LYS A 234 -12.26 -2.14 -31.73
CA LYS A 234 -11.20 -3.17 -31.84
C LYS A 234 -10.18 -2.95 -30.72
N ARG A 235 -9.94 -4.01 -29.93
CA ARG A 235 -8.81 -4.04 -28.99
C ARG A 235 -7.55 -3.95 -29.85
N ARG A 236 -6.80 -2.85 -29.72
CA ARG A 236 -5.46 -2.71 -30.28
C ARG A 236 -4.49 -3.56 -29.48
#